data_AF-A0A6L6HKV5-F1
#
_entry.id   AF-A0A6L6HKV5-F1
#
_cell.length_a   1.000
_cell.length_b   1.000
_cell.length_c   1.000
_cell.angle_alpha   90.00
_cell.angle_beta   90.00
_cell.angle_gamma   90.00
#
_symmetry.space_group_name_H-M   'P 1'
#
loop_
_entity.id
_entity.type
_entity.pdbx_description
1 polymer ?
#
loop_
_entity_poly.entity_id
_entity_poly.type
_entity_poly.pdbx_seq_one_letter_code
_entity_poly.pdbx_strand_id
1 'polypeptide(L)' 'MRNCDILIAGGALMMVAGLIVKAASSREEESDHRYVRAAGTREMSAPPRTWDRVDETVDESFPASDPPGGY' A
#
# COMPACT_ATOMS: atom_id res chain seq x y z
N MET A 1 7.82 -49.78 16.58
CA MET A 1 8.72 -48.93 15.79
C MET A 1 8.01 -48.24 14.62
N ARG A 2 7.11 -48.91 13.88
CA ARG A 2 6.44 -48.37 12.67
C ARG A 2 5.50 -47.17 12.85
N ASN A 3 4.92 -46.95 14.03
CA ASN A 3 3.91 -45.90 14.22
C ASN A 3 4.53 -44.51 14.44
N CYS A 4 5.77 -44.46 14.95
CA CYS A 4 6.50 -43.19 15.13
C CYS A 4 6.99 -42.64 13.79
N ASP A 5 7.40 -43.51 12.86
CA ASP A 5 7.85 -43.11 11.52
C ASP A 5 6.72 -42.43 10.73
N ILE A 6 5.49 -42.92 10.88
CA ILE A 6 4.29 -42.33 10.24
C ILE A 6 4.00 -40.93 10.81
N LEU A 7 4.15 -40.74 12.12
CA LEU A 7 3.93 -39.46 12.78
C LEU A 7 5.00 -38.42 12.39
N ILE A 8 6.26 -38.85 12.29
CA ILE A 8 7.38 -37.99 11.88
C ILE A 8 7.24 -37.60 10.40
N ALA A 9 6.92 -38.56 9.53
CA ALA A 9 6.73 -38.31 8.11
C ALA A 9 5.51 -37.40 7.84
N GLY A 10 4.41 -37.62 8.54
CA GLY A 10 3.20 -36.79 8.42
C GLY A 10 3.44 -35.35 8.89
N GLY A 11 4.15 -35.17 10.01
CA GLY A 11 4.52 -33.85 10.52
C GLY A 11 5.46 -33.08 9.59
N ALA A 12 6.48 -33.76 9.05
CA ALA A 12 7.40 -33.15 8.08
C ALA A 12 6.69 -32.75 6.78
N LEU A 13 5.77 -33.59 6.28
CA LEU A 13 4.97 -33.28 5.09
C LEU A 13 4.11 -32.02 5.31
N MET A 14 3.41 -31.93 6.45
CA MET A 14 2.59 -30.77 6.80
C MET A 14 3.41 -29.50 6.98
N MET A 15 4.62 -29.59 7.56
CA MET A 15 5.51 -28.44 7.71
C MET A 15 6.01 -27.92 6.36
N VAL A 16 6.40 -28.81 5.46
CA VAL A 16 6.84 -28.45 4.10
C VAL A 16 5.68 -27.85 3.30
N ALA A 17 4.49 -28.47 3.37
CA ALA A 17 3.29 -27.93 2.73
C ALA A 17 2.93 -26.54 3.28
N GLY A 18 3.01 -26.33 4.60
CA GLY A 18 2.78 -25.04 5.24
C GLY A 18 3.78 -23.96 4.81
N LEU A 19 5.06 -24.31 4.66
CA LEU A 19 6.09 -23.40 4.14
C LEU A 19 5.86 -23.04 2.67
N ILE A 20 5.43 -24.01 1.85
CA ILE A 20 5.07 -23.77 0.44
C ILE A 20 3.87 -22.82 0.36
N VAL A 21 2.80 -23.06 1.14
CA VAL A 21 1.62 -22.19 1.20
C VAL A 21 2.00 -20.79 1.67
N LYS A 22 2.84 -20.66 2.70
CA LYS A 22 3.24 -19.35 3.23
C LYS A 22 4.16 -18.57 2.27
N ALA A 23 5.01 -19.25 1.52
CA ALA A 23 5.81 -18.65 0.46
C ALA A 23 4.97 -18.26 -0.77
N ALA A 24 3.88 -18.98 -1.05
CA ALA A 24 2.93 -18.61 -2.09
C ALA A 24 2.03 -17.43 -1.65
N SER A 25 1.75 -17.34 -0.34
CA SER A 25 0.82 -16.37 0.26
C SER A 25 1.49 -15.04 0.66
N SER A 26 2.79 -14.86 0.44
CA SER A 26 3.50 -13.60 0.72
C SER A 26 3.32 -12.52 -0.35
N ARG A 27 2.24 -12.58 -1.13
CA ARG A 27 1.84 -11.54 -2.07
C ARG A 27 0.39 -11.20 -1.82
N GLU A 28 0.19 -10.17 -1.02
CA GLU A 28 -0.86 -9.16 -1.12
C GLU A 28 -0.77 -8.31 0.14
N GLU A 29 0.33 -7.54 0.27
CA GLU A 29 0.10 -6.17 0.68
C GLU A 29 -0.64 -5.54 -0.52
N GLU A 30 -1.95 -5.69 -0.53
CA GLU A 30 -2.82 -4.87 -1.35
C GLU A 30 -2.70 -3.47 -0.75
N SER A 31 -1.68 -2.75 -1.19
CA SER A 31 -1.61 -1.33 -0.98
C SER A 31 -2.86 -0.77 -1.65
N ASP A 32 -3.83 -0.36 -0.83
CA ASP A 32 -5.01 0.39 -1.25
C ASP A 32 -4.52 1.73 -1.81
N HIS A 33 -3.99 1.70 -3.03
CA HIS A 33 -3.68 2.89 -3.81
C HIS A 33 -5.02 3.45 -4.28
N ARG A 34 -5.76 4.05 -3.33
CA ARG A 34 -6.91 4.88 -3.67
C ARG A 34 -6.46 5.87 -4.72
N TYR A 35 -7.24 5.96 -5.79
CA TYR A 35 -6.96 6.90 -6.86
C TYR A 35 -6.81 8.32 -6.29
N VAL A 36 -5.58 8.84 -6.35
CA VAL A 36 -5.28 10.23 -5.98
C VAL A 36 -5.43 11.06 -7.25
N ARG A 37 -6.40 11.98 -7.25
CA ARG A 37 -6.58 12.91 -8.38
C ARG A 37 -5.42 13.91 -8.43
N ALA A 38 -5.07 14.33 -9.64
CA ALA A 38 -4.09 15.40 -9.80
C ALA A 38 -4.53 16.68 -9.08
N ALA A 39 -3.57 17.40 -8.51
CA ALA A 39 -3.79 18.73 -7.95
C ALA A 39 -3.80 19.80 -9.06
N GLY A 40 -4.29 20.99 -8.73
CA GLY A 40 -4.22 22.18 -9.58
C GLY A 40 -5.55 22.66 -10.16
N THR A 41 -5.49 23.84 -10.78
CA THR A 41 -6.67 24.64 -11.19
C THR A 41 -7.62 23.92 -12.14
N ARG A 42 -7.09 23.10 -13.07
CA ARG A 42 -7.91 22.33 -14.02
C ARG A 42 -8.76 21.25 -13.37
N GLU A 43 -8.33 20.77 -12.21
CA GLU A 43 -8.98 19.69 -11.47
C GLU A 43 -9.89 20.22 -10.34
N MET A 44 -10.06 21.55 -10.26
CA MET A 44 -10.98 22.21 -9.34
C MET A 44 -12.41 22.17 -9.90
N SER A 45 -13.39 21.79 -9.06
CA SER A 45 -14.81 21.77 -9.47
C SER A 45 -15.37 23.14 -9.83
N ALA A 46 -14.78 24.22 -9.30
CA ALA A 46 -15.14 25.60 -9.57
C ALA A 46 -13.86 26.44 -9.66
N PRO A 47 -13.17 26.43 -10.80
CA PRO A 47 -11.92 27.16 -10.94
C PRO A 47 -12.17 28.68 -10.93
N PRO A 48 -11.23 29.47 -10.39
CA PRO A 48 -11.31 30.92 -10.48
C PRO A 48 -11.22 31.38 -11.95
N ARG A 49 -11.82 32.54 -12.24
CA ARG A 49 -11.82 33.10 -13.62
C ARG A 49 -10.43 33.47 -14.10
N THR A 50 -9.57 33.86 -13.16
CA THR A 50 -8.18 34.22 -13.38
C THR A 50 -7.35 33.40 -12.40
N TRP A 51 -6.28 32.83 -12.91
CA TRP A 51 -5.25 32.14 -12.14
C TRP A 51 -3.93 32.54 -12.77
N ASP A 52 -3.14 33.31 -12.04
CA ASP A 52 -1.89 33.84 -12.55
C ASP A 52 -0.67 33.17 -11.90
N ARG A 53 0.52 33.62 -12.30
CA ARG A 53 1.78 33.05 -11.79
C ARG A 53 1.97 33.29 -10.30
N VAL A 54 1.45 34.40 -9.77
CA VAL A 54 1.53 34.71 -8.34
C VAL A 54 0.66 33.74 -7.56
N ASP A 55 -0.56 33.48 -8.03
CA ASP A 55 -1.47 32.48 -7.43
C ASP A 55 -0.81 31.09 -7.37
N GLU A 56 -0.24 30.62 -8.48
CA GLU A 56 0.46 29.32 -8.54
C GLU A 56 1.66 29.27 -7.59
N THR A 57 2.49 30.32 -7.60
CA THR A 57 3.70 30.39 -6.75
C THR A 57 3.34 30.36 -5.26
N VAL A 58 2.22 31.00 -4.90
CA VAL A 58 1.73 31.01 -3.53
C VAL A 58 1.22 29.62 -3.15
N ASP A 59 0.44 28.95 -3.99
CA ASP A 59 -0.06 27.58 -3.74
C ASP A 59 1.10 26.58 -3.53
N GLU A 60 2.11 26.61 -4.40
CA GLU A 60 3.30 25.75 -4.32
C GLU A 60 4.18 26.01 -3.08
N SER A 61 4.06 27.19 -2.47
CA SER A 61 4.87 27.56 -1.31
C SER A 61 4.36 26.97 0.01
N PHE A 62 3.10 26.53 0.05
CA PHE A 62 2.55 25.88 1.23
C PHE A 62 3.01 24.42 1.25
N PRO A 63 3.65 23.95 2.34
CA PRO A 63 3.88 22.52 2.47
C PRO A 63 2.54 21.81 2.38
N ALA A 64 2.46 20.75 1.59
CA ALA A 64 1.36 19.81 1.70
C ALA A 64 1.27 19.45 3.19
N SER A 65 0.09 19.62 3.79
CA SER A 65 -0.17 19.29 5.20
C SER A 65 -0.14 17.76 5.38
N ASP A 66 0.99 17.12 5.06
CA ASP A 66 1.23 15.72 5.30
C ASP A 66 0.98 15.51 6.80
N PRO A 67 -0.01 14.66 7.16
CA PRO A 67 -0.24 14.36 8.57
C PRO A 67 1.08 13.86 9.17
N PRO A 68 1.42 14.25 10.41
CA PRO A 68 2.65 13.81 11.03
C PRO A 68 2.71 12.27 10.97
N GLY A 69 3.72 11.75 10.29
CA GLY A 69 3.99 10.31 10.21
C GLY A 69 4.47 9.81 11.57
N GLY A 70 3.52 9.50 12.45
CA GLY A 70 3.73 8.78 13.71
C GLY A 70 4.35 9.62 14.85
N TYR A 71 3.53 9.91 15.86
CA TYR A 71 3.95 9.83 17.26
C TYR A 71 3.41 8.53 17.86
#